data_AF-A0A496E6X5-F1
#
_entry.id   AF-A0A496E6X5-F1
#
_cell.length_a   1.000
_cell.length_b   1.000
_cell.length_c   1.000
_cell.angle_alpha   90.00
_cell.angle_beta   90.00
_cell.angle_gamma   90.00
#
_symmetry.space_group_name_H-M   'P 1'
#
loop_
_entity.id
_entity.type
_entity.pdbx_description
1 polymer ?
#
loop_
_entity_poly.entity_id
_entity_poly.type
_entity_poly.pdbx_seq_one_letter_code
_entity_poly.pdbx_strand_id
1 'polypeptide(L)' 'MQDLKHFKNDITLILSKERLDAYDSLEQYKENLKFIASITPKISNLEIYLRNALDHCLTILLTQEPFFI' A
#
# COMPACT_ATOMS: atom_id res chain seq x y z
N MET A 1 0.22 -33.35 15.58
CA MET A 1 1.69 -33.57 15.53
C MET A 1 2.30 -32.98 14.26
N GLN A 2 1.68 -33.20 13.09
CA GLN A 2 2.13 -32.70 11.80
C GLN A 2 1.96 -31.17 11.65
N ASP A 3 0.83 -30.62 12.10
CA ASP A 3 0.59 -29.16 12.06
C ASP A 3 1.59 -28.36 12.90
N LEU A 4 1.99 -28.90 14.05
CA LEU A 4 3.01 -28.28 14.90
C LEU A 4 4.39 -28.29 14.24
N LYS A 5 4.68 -29.33 13.44
CA LYS A 5 5.93 -29.44 12.68
C LYS A 5 5.94 -28.45 11.50
N HIS A 6 4.80 -28.28 10.83
CA HIS A 6 4.64 -27.25 9.79
C HIS A 6 4.76 -25.84 10.37
N PHE A 7 4.05 -25.54 11.46
CA PHE A 7 4.15 -24.26 12.15
C PHE A 7 5.59 -23.93 12.59
N LYS A 8 6.29 -24.90 13.18
CA LYS A 8 7.70 -24.72 13.57
C LYS A 8 8.59 -24.46 12.35
N ASN A 9 8.35 -25.16 11.24
CA ASN A 9 9.09 -24.92 10.00
C ASN A 9 8.79 -23.54 9.42
N ASP A 10 7.55 -23.08 9.41
CA ASP A 10 7.16 -21.76 8.91
C ASP A 10 7.82 -20.64 9.74
N ILE A 11 7.80 -20.77 11.07
CA ILE A 11 8.52 -19.85 11.98
C ILE A 11 10.02 -19.87 11.69
N THR A 12 10.61 -21.05 11.52
CA THR A 12 12.05 -21.21 11.23
C THR A 12 12.41 -20.63 9.86
N LEU A 13 11.50 -20.71 8.88
CA LEU A 13 11.69 -20.17 7.54
C LEU A 13 11.57 -18.65 7.53
N ILE A 14 10.62 -18.08 8.28
CA ILE A 14 10.43 -16.63 8.42
C ILE A 14 11.60 -15.99 9.17
N LEU A 15 12.12 -16.68 10.18
CA LEU A 15 13.27 -16.25 10.99
C LEU A 15 14.59 -16.85 10.48
N SER A 16 14.61 -17.40 9.26
CA SER A 16 15.83 -18.01 8.75
C SER A 16 16.89 -16.93 8.61
N LYS A 17 18.13 -17.31 8.93
CA LYS A 17 19.27 -16.42 8.80
C LYS A 17 19.38 -15.86 7.37
N GLU A 18 19.06 -16.67 6.37
CA GLU A 18 19.05 -16.28 4.95
C GLU A 18 18.03 -15.17 4.65
N ARG A 19 16.82 -15.21 5.25
CA ARG A 19 15.86 -14.10 5.13
C ARG A 19 16.25 -12.88 5.95
N LEU A 20 16.84 -13.09 7.13
CA LEU A 20 17.31 -12.01 8.00
C LEU A 20 18.50 -11.27 7.40
N ASP A 21 19.42 -12.00 6.74
CA ASP A 21 20.60 -11.49 6.04
C ASP A 21 20.23 -10.81 4.72
N ALA A 22 19.08 -11.15 4.11
CA ALA A 22 18.55 -10.45 2.94
C ALA A 22 17.98 -9.05 3.28
N TYR A 23 17.73 -8.77 4.56
CA TYR A 23 17.48 -7.40 5.03
C TYR A 23 18.82 -6.76 5.39
N ASP A 24 19.19 -5.65 4.74
CA ASP A 24 20.42 -4.89 5.07
C ASP A 24 20.53 -4.59 6.59
N SER A 25 19.39 -4.29 7.22
CA SER A 25 19.21 -4.24 8.67
C SER A 25 17.74 -4.41 9.01
N LEU A 26 17.42 -5.26 9.98
CA LEU A 26 16.05 -5.40 10.50
C LEU A 26 15.50 -4.06 11.04
N GLU A 27 16.38 -3.21 11.56
CA GLU A 27 16.01 -1.88 12.02
C GLU A 27 15.66 -0.96 10.84
N GLN A 28 16.44 -1.03 9.76
CA GLN A 28 16.14 -0.30 8.52
C GLN A 28 14.79 -0.74 7.92
N TYR A 29 14.50 -2.04 7.94
CA TYR A 29 13.20 -2.56 7.50
C TYR A 29 12.04 -1.98 8.33
N LYS A 30 12.17 -1.93 9.65
CA LYS A 30 11.15 -1.34 10.53
C LYS A 30 10.98 0.17 10.28
N GLU A 31 12.06 0.91 10.07
CA GLU A 31 11.99 2.33 9.74
C GLU A 31 11.31 2.56 8.39
N ASN A 32 11.58 1.72 7.39
CA ASN A 32 10.87 1.75 6.11
C ASN A 32 9.36 1.50 6.29
N LEU A 33 8.97 0.56 7.15
CA LEU A 33 7.55 0.31 7.46
C LEU A 33 6.88 1.51 8.13
N LYS A 34 7.54 2.16 9.09
CA LYS A 34 7.04 3.39 9.72
C LYS A 34 6.88 4.50 8.69
N PHE A 35 7.85 4.65 7.79
CA PHE A 35 7.78 5.63 6.71
C PHE A 35 6.59 5.36 5.80
N ILE A 36 6.40 4.12 5.34
CA ILE A 36 5.26 3.70 4.51
C ILE A 36 3.94 4.01 5.23
N ALA A 37 3.81 3.65 6.50
CA ALA A 37 2.61 3.96 7.28
C ALA A 37 2.34 5.47 7.35
N SER A 38 3.39 6.30 7.47
CA SER A 38 3.27 7.76 7.54
C SER A 38 2.89 8.42 6.21
N ILE A 39 3.36 7.89 5.07
CA ILE A 39 3.15 8.48 3.74
C ILE A 39 1.84 8.03 3.10
N THR A 40 1.38 6.82 3.41
CA THR A 40 0.13 6.23 2.88
C THR A 40 -1.09 7.16 2.99
N PRO A 41 -1.44 7.74 4.16
CA PRO A 41 -2.61 8.63 4.24
C PRO A 41 -2.46 9.92 3.41
N LYS A 42 -1.23 10.42 3.23
CA LYS A 42 -0.97 11.60 2.39
C LYS A 42 -1.20 11.28 0.91
N ILE A 43 -0.78 10.11 0.46
CA ILE A 43 -1.04 9.62 -0.91
C ILE A 43 -2.55 9.45 -1.12
N SER A 44 -3.26 8.82 -0.18
CA SER A 44 -4.72 8.65 -0.27
C SER A 44 -5.45 10.00 -0.34
N ASN A 45 -5.04 11.00 0.45
CA ASN A 45 -5.63 12.33 0.39
C ASN A 45 -5.41 13.00 -0.98
N LEU A 46 -4.21 12.87 -1.55
CA LEU A 46 -3.90 13.39 -2.88
C LEU A 46 -4.73 12.68 -3.96
N GLU A 47 -4.88 11.35 -3.87
CA GLU A 47 -5.73 10.59 -4.78
C GLU A 47 -7.17 11.10 -4.76
N ILE A 48 -7.77 11.23 -3.57
CA ILE A 48 -9.14 11.71 -3.40
C ILE A 48 -9.29 13.12 -3.98
N TYR A 49 -8.34 14.01 -3.69
CA TYR A 49 -8.38 15.38 -4.22
C TYR A 49 -8.34 15.39 -5.75
N LEU A 50 -7.43 14.63 -6.36
CA LEU A 50 -7.30 14.56 -7.81
C LEU A 50 -8.55 13.96 -8.47
N ARG A 51 -9.15 12.93 -7.87
CA ARG A 51 -10.43 12.36 -8.33
C ARG A 51 -11.55 13.40 -8.30
N ASN A 52 -11.70 14.11 -7.18
CA ASN A 52 -12.73 15.14 -7.06
C ASN A 52 -12.55 16.28 -8.07
N ALA A 53 -11.30 16.72 -8.29
CA ALA A 53 -11.00 17.73 -9.29
C ALA A 53 -11.33 17.25 -10.71
N LEU A 54 -10.98 16.01 -11.03
CA LEU A 54 -11.30 15.40 -12.32
C LEU A 54 -12.82 15.26 -12.51
N ASP A 55 -13.53 14.73 -11.52
CA ASP A 55 -14.99 14.56 -11.55
C ASP A 55 -15.70 15.89 -11.75
N HIS A 56 -15.22 16.96 -11.10
CA HIS A 56 -15.73 18.31 -11.31
C HIS A 56 -15.53 18.79 -12.75
N CYS A 57 -14.32 18.63 -13.30
CA CYS A 57 -14.03 18.98 -14.69
C CYS A 57 -14.88 18.19 -15.69
N LEU A 58 -15.04 16.88 -15.48
CA LEU A 58 -15.85 16.02 -16.33
C LEU A 58 -17.34 16.39 -16.25
N THR A 59 -17.84 16.68 -15.05
CA THR A 59 -19.23 17.15 -14.88
C THR A 59 -19.46 18.42 -15.69
N ILE A 60 -18.56 19.40 -15.63
CA ILE A 60 -18.66 20.64 -16.41
C ILE A 60 -18.69 20.31 -17.91
N LEU A 61 -17.74 19.53 -18.42
CA LEU A 61 -17.67 19.19 -19.84
C LEU A 61 -18.93 18.46 -20.34
N LEU A 62 -19.41 17.49 -19.58
CA LEU A 62 -20.57 16.68 -19.95
C LEU A 62 -21.91 17.42 -19.79
N THR A 63 -21.97 18.43 -18.92
CA THR A 63 -23.19 19.25 -18.72
C THR A 63 -23.20 20.53 -19.56
N GLN A 64 -22.06 20.93 -20.12
CA GLN A 64 -21.97 22.05 -21.06
C GLN A 64 -22.25 21.67 -22.51
N GLU A 65 -22.32 20.38 -22.84
CA GLU A 65 -22.93 19.90 -24.08
C GLU A 65 -24.47 20.03 -23.94
N PRO A 66 -25.15 20.94 -24.66
CA PRO A 66 -26.59 20.92 -24.70
C PRO A 66 -26.99 19.60 -25.35
N PHE A 67 -27.70 18.75 -24.60
CA PHE A 67 -28.45 17.65 -25.17
C PHE A 67 -29.26 18.19 -26.35
N PHE A 68 -28.87 17.83 -27.58
CA PHE A 68 -29.73 17.94 -28.75
C PHE A 68 -30.91 16.99 -28.52
N ILE A 69 -31.95 17.52 -27.89
CA ILE A 69 -33.34 17.05 -28.02
C ILE A 69 -33.94 17.83 -29.20
#